data_AF-A0A382LMV0-F1
#
_entry.id   AF-A0A382LMV0-F1
#
_cell.length_a   1.000
_cell.length_b   1.000
_cell.length_c   1.000
_cell.angle_alpha   90.00
_cell.angle_beta   90.00
_cell.angle_gamma   90.00
#
_symmetry.space_group_name_H-M   'P 1'
#
loop_
_entity.id
_entity.type
_entity.pdbx_description
1 polymer ?
#
loop_
_entity_poly.entity_id
_entity_poly.type
_entity_poly.pdbx_seq_one_letter_code
_entity_poly.pdbx_strand_id
1 'polypeptide(L)'
;MVKQTKKKKRDFFQVYGINGTSNIIQAKKKINIVRIDIMLGGMAEKKSWVVNLSKNKLLPIHRIPKVQFLKQYPGKRTQGIVVTFMGNIIKDIPSFGKESNNTCLLAMDNV
;
A
#
# COMPACT_ATOMS: atom_id res chain seq x y z
N MET A 1 -37.00 -8.93 -14.44
CA MET A 1 -35.65 -9.36 -13.98
C MET A 1 -34.78 -8.13 -13.79
N VAL A 2 -34.49 -7.76 -12.54
CA VAL A 2 -33.57 -6.66 -12.23
C VAL A 2 -32.14 -7.17 -12.46
N LYS A 3 -31.43 -6.58 -13.43
CA LYS A 3 -29.98 -6.82 -13.61
C LYS A 3 -29.27 -6.33 -12.35
N GLN A 4 -28.89 -7.25 -11.47
CA GLN A 4 -28.00 -6.95 -10.35
C GLN A 4 -26.61 -6.63 -10.92
N THR A 5 -26.26 -5.36 -10.96
CA THR A 5 -24.90 -4.90 -11.26
C THR A 5 -23.98 -5.45 -10.17
N LYS A 6 -23.13 -6.43 -10.49
CA LYS A 6 -22.09 -6.94 -9.57
C LYS A 6 -21.25 -5.74 -9.09
N LYS A 7 -21.48 -5.29 -7.86
CA LYS A 7 -20.70 -4.24 -7.20
C LYS A 7 -19.25 -4.73 -7.18
N LYS A 8 -18.35 -4.11 -7.95
CA LYS A 8 -16.90 -4.42 -7.87
C LYS A 8 -16.49 -4.24 -6.41
N LYS A 9 -16.22 -5.35 -5.69
CA LYS A 9 -15.58 -5.32 -4.37
C LYS A 9 -14.30 -4.52 -4.53
N ARG A 10 -14.25 -3.32 -3.96
CA ARG A 10 -13.01 -2.56 -3.90
C ARG A 10 -12.29 -3.08 -2.66
N ASP A 11 -11.39 -4.03 -2.89
CA ASP A 11 -10.65 -4.65 -1.81
C ASP A 11 -9.74 -3.62 -1.13
N PHE A 12 -9.74 -3.64 0.20
CA PHE A 12 -8.85 -2.84 1.02
C PHE A 12 -7.62 -3.68 1.35
N PHE A 13 -6.45 -3.12 1.08
CA PHE A 13 -5.17 -3.78 1.32
C PHE A 13 -4.36 -2.98 2.32
N GLN A 14 -3.59 -3.69 3.13
CA GLN A 14 -2.69 -3.11 4.12
C GLN A 14 -1.27 -3.60 3.88
N VAL A 15 -0.33 -2.65 3.88
CA VAL A 15 1.10 -2.93 3.81
C VAL A 15 1.79 -2.36 5.04
N TYR A 16 2.66 -3.18 5.62
CA TYR A 16 3.36 -2.91 6.86
C TYR A 16 4.84 -2.67 6.60
N GLY A 17 5.49 -1.86 7.45
CA GLY A 17 6.92 -1.68 7.37
C GLY A 17 7.34 -0.55 6.42
N ILE A 18 8.55 -0.05 6.64
CA ILE A 18 9.09 1.13 5.95
C ILE A 18 9.21 0.86 4.44
N ASN A 19 9.76 -0.30 4.07
CA ASN A 19 10.05 -0.62 2.67
C ASN A 19 8.76 -0.85 1.87
N GLY A 20 7.85 -1.66 2.41
CA GLY A 20 6.57 -1.95 1.76
C GLY A 20 5.74 -0.68 1.57
N THR A 21 5.62 0.14 2.62
CA THR A 21 4.84 1.38 2.55
C THR A 21 5.43 2.40 1.59
N SER A 22 6.76 2.53 1.54
CA SER A 22 7.45 3.38 0.56
C SER A 22 7.09 3.02 -0.88
N ASN A 23 7.06 1.73 -1.22
CA ASN A 23 6.71 1.27 -2.58
C ASN A 23 5.27 1.63 -2.95
N ILE A 24 4.33 1.50 -2.01
CA ILE A 24 2.91 1.83 -2.24
C ILE A 24 2.71 3.33 -2.41
N ILE A 25 3.35 4.16 -1.56
CA ILE A 25 3.24 5.62 -1.62
C ILE A 25 3.77 6.16 -2.95
N GLN A 26 4.84 5.57 -3.48
CA GLN A 26 5.45 6.00 -4.73
C GLN A 26 4.73 5.47 -5.99
N ALA A 27 3.73 4.59 -5.84
CA ALA A 27 3.04 3.98 -6.96
C ALA A 27 2.10 4.99 -7.66
N LYS A 28 2.60 5.64 -8.72
CA LYS A 28 1.98 6.83 -9.34
C LYS A 28 0.60 6.66 -10.00
N LYS A 29 0.14 5.45 -10.37
CA LYS A 29 -0.99 5.35 -11.33
C LYS A 29 -2.13 4.37 -11.06
N LYS A 30 -2.14 3.57 -9.99
CA LYS A 30 -3.20 2.52 -9.84
C LYS A 30 -3.64 2.24 -8.40
N ILE A 31 -3.24 3.10 -7.46
CA ILE A 31 -3.50 2.89 -6.03
C ILE A 31 -4.10 4.16 -5.44
N ASN A 32 -5.23 3.99 -4.75
CA ASN A 32 -5.86 5.03 -3.96
C ASN A 32 -5.48 4.84 -2.49
N ILE A 33 -4.65 5.73 -1.94
CA ILE A 33 -4.26 5.68 -0.54
C ILE A 33 -5.45 6.12 0.31
N VAL A 34 -5.93 5.24 1.18
CA VAL A 34 -7.05 5.51 2.08
C VAL A 34 -6.57 6.10 3.39
N ARG A 35 -5.46 5.56 3.92
CA ARG A 35 -4.97 5.92 5.24
C ARG A 35 -3.49 5.57 5.41
N ILE A 36 -2.72 6.45 6.05
CA ILE A 36 -1.34 6.18 6.46
C ILE A 36 -1.28 6.36 7.97
N ASP A 37 -1.04 5.27 8.71
CA ASP A 37 -0.85 5.32 10.16
C ASP A 37 0.63 5.35 10.48
N ILE A 38 1.06 6.32 11.28
CA ILE A 38 2.44 6.48 11.75
C ILE A 38 2.45 6.44 13.27
N MET A 39 3.28 5.56 13.85
CA MET A 39 3.43 5.44 15.29
C MET A 39 4.33 6.56 15.83
N LEU A 40 3.82 7.32 16.79
CA LEU A 40 4.59 8.33 17.52
C LEU A 40 5.78 7.69 18.25
N GLY A 41 6.98 8.24 18.06
CA GLY A 41 8.24 7.72 18.61
C GLY A 41 8.68 6.39 17.99
N GLY A 42 8.04 5.96 16.90
CA GLY A 42 8.36 4.73 16.18
C GLY A 42 9.61 4.83 15.32
N MET A 43 10.11 3.68 14.84
CA MET A 43 11.30 3.66 13.97
C MET A 43 11.07 4.40 12.65
N ALA A 44 9.85 4.36 12.10
CA ALA A 44 9.49 5.06 10.87
C ALA A 44 9.66 6.58 11.00
N GLU A 45 9.29 7.20 12.12
CA GLU A 45 9.43 8.66 12.32
C GLU A 45 10.90 9.14 12.34
N LYS A 46 11.86 8.23 12.51
CA LYS A 46 13.30 8.56 12.41
C LYS A 46 13.79 8.63 10.96
N LYS A 47 12.99 8.23 9.97
CA LYS A 47 13.36 8.24 8.56
C LYS A 47 12.97 9.57 7.92
N SER A 48 13.94 10.23 7.29
CA SER A 48 13.74 11.54 6.63
C SER A 48 12.57 11.57 5.66
N TRP A 49 12.39 10.52 4.85
CA TRP A 49 11.29 10.43 3.90
C TRP A 49 9.91 10.35 4.60
N VAL A 50 9.82 9.69 5.77
CA VAL A 50 8.57 9.61 6.56
C VAL A 50 8.29 10.96 7.22
N VAL A 51 9.31 11.65 7.71
CA VAL A 51 9.17 13.02 8.24
C VAL A 51 8.65 13.95 7.15
N ASN A 52 9.20 13.88 5.94
CA ASN A 52 8.73 14.69 4.81
C ASN A 52 7.31 14.28 4.38
N LEU A 53 7.00 12.98 4.38
CA LEU A 53 5.67 12.47 4.14
C LEU A 53 4.66 13.07 5.13
N SER A 54 4.95 13.06 6.43
CA SER A 54 4.05 13.57 7.48
C SER A 54 3.71 15.06 7.37
N LYS A 55 4.49 15.82 6.60
CA LYS A 55 4.23 17.25 6.30
C LYS A 55 3.33 17.43 5.08
N ASN A 56 3.09 16.37 4.30
CA ASN A 56 2.26 16.43 3.10
C ASN A 56 0.77 16.44 3.47
N LYS A 57 0.12 17.60 3.29
CA LYS A 57 -1.30 17.81 3.62
C LYS A 57 -2.28 17.08 2.68
N LEU A 58 -1.82 16.59 1.53
CA LEU A 58 -2.67 15.90 0.56
C LEU A 58 -2.89 14.42 0.89
N LEU A 59 -2.10 13.86 1.81
CA LEU A 59 -2.17 12.45 2.17
C LEU A 59 -2.93 12.26 3.50
N PRO A 60 -3.74 11.20 3.64
CA PRO A 60 -4.53 10.94 4.84
C PRO A 60 -3.68 10.34 5.97
N ILE A 61 -2.77 11.15 6.52
CA ILE A 61 -1.79 10.74 7.53
C ILE A 61 -2.35 10.88 8.93
N HIS A 62 -2.24 9.82 9.71
CA HIS A 62 -2.69 9.73 11.09
C HIS A 62 -1.52 9.35 11.98
N ARG A 63 -1.18 10.23 12.93
CA ARG A 63 -0.14 9.96 13.92
C ARG A 63 -0.79 9.36 15.16
N ILE A 64 -0.41 8.14 15.52
CA ILE A 64 -1.05 7.34 16.56
C ILE A 64 -0.08 7.16 17.73
N PRO A 65 -0.51 7.40 18.99
CA PRO A 65 0.27 7.06 20.18
C PRO A 65 0.71 5.60 20.20
N LYS A 66 1.95 5.34 20.63
CA LYS A 66 2.57 4.01 20.64
C LYS A 66 1.66 2.91 21.19
N VAL A 67 1.01 3.15 22.34
CA VAL A 67 0.13 2.16 23.00
C VAL A 67 -1.06 1.79 22.11
N GLN A 68 -1.70 2.79 21.48
CA GLN A 68 -2.84 2.56 20.59
C GLN A 68 -2.41 1.85 19.30
N PHE A 69 -1.29 2.26 18.73
CA PHE A 69 -0.76 1.68 17.49
C PHE A 69 -0.40 0.20 17.67
N LEU A 70 0.26 -0.16 18.78
CA LEU A 70 0.61 -1.55 19.08
C LEU A 70 -0.61 -2.43 19.35
N LYS A 71 -1.67 -1.86 19.95
CA LYS A 71 -2.97 -2.55 20.09
C LYS A 71 -3.67 -2.76 18.75
N GLN A 72 -3.57 -1.80 17.83
CA GLN A 72 -4.21 -1.87 16.52
C GLN A 72 -3.51 -2.86 15.57
N TYR A 73 -2.19 -3.06 15.70
CA TYR A 73 -1.39 -3.90 14.81
C TYR A 73 -0.62 -5.02 15.56
N PRO A 74 -1.30 -5.92 16.28
CA PRO A 74 -0.66 -6.94 17.09
C PRO A 74 0.06 -7.97 16.21
N GLY A 75 1.29 -8.35 16.60
CA GLY A 75 2.09 -9.37 15.90
C GLY A 75 2.59 -8.97 14.50
N LYS A 76 2.34 -7.74 14.04
CA LYS A 76 2.82 -7.27 12.72
C LYS A 76 4.15 -6.54 12.85
N ARG A 77 5.10 -6.85 11.98
CA ARG A 77 6.37 -6.11 11.85
C ARG A 77 6.15 -4.80 11.07
N THR A 78 5.51 -3.82 11.71
CA THR A 78 5.13 -2.55 11.08
C THR A 78 6.26 -1.52 10.99
N GLN A 79 7.31 -1.67 11.81
CA GLN A 79 8.37 -0.65 11.98
C GLN A 79 7.81 0.76 12.31
N GLY A 80 6.57 0.85 12.80
CA GLY A 80 5.90 2.11 13.12
C GLY A 80 5.20 2.81 11.95
N ILE A 81 4.96 2.14 10.81
CA ILE A 81 4.16 2.69 9.70
C ILE A 81 3.30 1.61 9.04
N VAL A 82 2.05 1.98 8.69
CA VAL A 82 1.11 1.15 7.93
C VAL A 82 0.42 2.00 6.88
N VAL A 83 0.29 1.48 5.67
CA VAL A 83 -0.50 2.10 4.60
C VAL A 83 -1.68 1.21 4.28
N THR A 84 -2.88 1.78 4.37
CA THR A 84 -4.12 1.18 3.87
C THR A 84 -4.47 1.83 2.54
N PHE A 85 -4.73 1.02 1.52
CA PHE A 85 -5.05 1.50 0.18
C PHE A 85 -6.08 0.62 -0.51
N MET A 86 -6.65 1.16 -1.59
CA MET A 86 -7.54 0.44 -2.49
C MET A 86 -6.93 0.46 -3.88
N GLY A 87 -7.08 -0.62 -4.63
CA GLY A 87 -6.60 -0.68 -6.00
C GLY A 87 -6.84 -2.05 -6.63
N ASN A 88 -6.76 -2.11 -7.95
CA ASN A 88 -6.77 -3.38 -8.64
C ASN A 88 -5.34 -3.95 -8.68
N ILE A 89 -5.03 -4.85 -7.75
CA ILE A 89 -3.71 -5.47 -7.62
C ILE A 89 -3.56 -6.62 -8.63
N ILE A 90 -4.60 -7.43 -8.77
CA ILE A 90 -4.65 -8.53 -9.74
C ILE A 90 -4.96 -7.94 -11.11
N LYS A 91 -4.12 -8.24 -12.10
CA LYS A 91 -4.29 -7.80 -13.48
C LYS A 91 -4.06 -8.96 -14.41
N ASP A 92 -4.79 -8.96 -15.50
CA ASP A 92 -4.56 -9.88 -16.59
C ASP A 92 -3.16 -9.64 -17.19
N ILE A 93 -2.56 -10.71 -17.68
CA ILE A 93 -1.28 -10.66 -18.39
C ILE A 93 -1.49 -9.79 -19.64
N PRO A 94 -0.70 -8.72 -19.85
CA PRO A 94 -0.86 -7.85 -21.01
C PRO A 94 -0.48 -8.58 -22.31
N SER A 95 -0.97 -8.08 -23.45
CA SER A 95 -0.53 -8.58 -24.76
C SER A 95 0.86 -8.05 -25.08
N PHE A 96 1.78 -8.94 -25.47
CA PHE A 96 3.15 -8.61 -25.84
C PHE A 96 3.38 -8.55 -27.36
N GLY A 97 2.36 -8.85 -28.18
CA GLY A 97 2.53 -9.02 -29.62
C GLY A 97 2.88 -7.76 -30.43
N LYS A 98 2.85 -6.57 -29.80
CA LYS A 98 3.17 -5.28 -30.43
C LYS A 98 4.37 -4.57 -29.80
N GLU A 99 5.05 -5.19 -28.85
CA GLU A 99 6.21 -4.55 -28.21
C GLU A 99 7.45 -4.73 -29.09
N SER A 100 8.13 -3.63 -29.41
CA SER A 100 9.40 -3.62 -30.16
C SER A 100 10.61 -4.00 -29.32
N ASN A 101 10.40 -4.31 -28.04
CA ASN A 101 11.46 -4.47 -27.04
C ASN A 101 11.51 -5.92 -26.52
N ASN A 102 12.68 -6.33 -26.03
CA ASN A 102 12.86 -7.62 -25.39
C ASN A 102 11.98 -7.74 -24.14
N THR A 103 11.15 -8.79 -24.09
CA THR A 103 10.27 -9.09 -22.95
C THR A 103 10.85 -10.25 -22.14
N CYS A 104 10.94 -10.09 -20.81
CA CYS A 104 11.33 -11.15 -19.88
C CYS A 104 10.18 -11.40 -18.89
N LEU A 105 9.74 -12.65 -18.79
CA LEU A 105 8.65 -13.06 -17.90
C LEU A 105 9.16 -14.09 -16.90
N LEU A 106 8.73 -13.98 -15.65
CA LEU A 106 8.96 -14.96 -14.60
C LEU A 106 7.65 -15.69 -14.30
N ALA A 107 7.58 -16.96 -14.67
CA ALA A 107 6.50 -17.86 -14.27
C ALA A 107 6.95 -18.66 -13.05
N MET A 108 6.13 -18.68 -12.01
CA MET A 108 6.38 -19.43 -10.79
C MET A 108 5.31 -20.51 -10.70
N ASP A 109 5.72 -21.78 -10.68
CA ASP A 109 4.82 -22.91 -10.45
C ASP A 109 5.07 -23.47 -9.05
N ASN A 110 4.01 -23.54 -8.25
CA ASN A 110 3.99 -24.07 -6.88
C ASN A 110 5.00 -23.43 -5.88
N VAL A 111 5.03 -22.10 -5.80
CA VAL A 111 5.83 -21.28 -4.84
C VAL A 111 4.99 -20.82 -3.65
#